data_AF-A0A2N2S562-F1
#
_entry.id   AF-A0A2N2S562-F1
#
_cell.length_a   1.000
_cell.length_b   1.000
_cell.length_c   1.000
_cell.angle_alpha   90.00
_cell.angle_beta   90.00
_cell.angle_gamma   90.00
#
_symmetry.space_group_name_H-M   'P 1'
#
loop_
_entity.id
_entity.type
_entity.pdbx_description
1 polymer ?
#
loop_
_entity_poly.entity_id
_entity_poly.type
_entity_poly.pdbx_seq_one_letter_code
_entity_poly.pdbx_strand_id
1 'polypeptide(L)' 'TYMRLMRKLGLIKLHEIEDMRSRNFFFNGWPHSTAVIHEIKTGDRYAVDSWFYDNGAPATIVPFALWKSGFIPPDSPVKK' A
#
# COMPACT_ATOMS: atom_id res chain seq x y z
N THR A 1 -12.55 -5.78 -1.03
CA THR A 1 -11.76 -4.81 -0.25
C THR A 1 -12.44 -3.45 -0.29
N TYR A 2 -12.25 -2.58 0.71
CA TYR A 2 -12.86 -1.23 0.74
C TYR A 2 -12.46 -0.37 -0.48
N MET A 3 -11.21 -0.46 -0.93
CA MET A 3 -10.73 0.26 -2.12
C MET A 3 -11.52 -0.09 -3.39
N ARG A 4 -11.81 -1.38 -3.61
CA ARG A 4 -12.63 -1.82 -4.76
C ARG A 4 -14.08 -1.32 -4.67
N LEU A 5 -14.64 -1.23 -3.46
CA LEU A 5 -15.96 -0.63 -3.23
C LEU A 5 -15.95 0.87 -3.56
N MET A 6 -14.94 1.61 -3.08
CA MET A 6 -14.78 3.04 -3.39
C MET A 6 -14.62 3.30 -4.89
N ARG A 7 -13.88 2.45 -5.61
CA ARG A 7 -13.78 2.50 -7.07
C ARG A 7 -15.13 2.27 -7.74
N LYS A 8 -15.88 1.24 -7.32
CA LYS A 8 -17.24 0.94 -7.85
C LYS A 8 -18.22 2.10 -7.62
N LEU A 9 -18.10 2.81 -6.51
CA LEU A 9 -18.91 3.99 -6.19
C LEU A 9 -18.42 5.28 -6.89
N GLY A 10 -17.40 5.22 -7.73
CA GLY A 10 -16.88 6.39 -8.45
C GLY A 10 -16.11 7.39 -7.57
N LEU A 11 -15.71 7.00 -6.36
CA LEU A 11 -14.93 7.84 -5.44
C LEU A 11 -13.44 7.85 -5.79
N ILE A 12 -12.96 6.81 -6.46
CA ILE A 12 -11.60 6.73 -7.01
C ILE A 12 -11.70 6.89 -8.52
N LYS A 13 -11.21 8.02 -9.04
CA LYS A 13 -11.36 8.43 -10.45
C LYS A 13 -10.05 8.42 -11.24
N LEU A 14 -8.94 8.72 -10.56
CA LEU A 14 -7.63 8.86 -11.19
C LEU A 14 -6.85 7.54 -11.18
N HIS A 15 -7.19 6.62 -10.28
CA HIS A 15 -6.46 5.38 -10.07
C HIS A 15 -7.33 4.14 -10.33
N GLU A 16 -6.69 3.08 -10.79
CA GLU A 16 -7.23 1.71 -10.75
C GLU A 16 -6.73 0.95 -9.52
N ILE A 17 -7.52 -0.04 -9.07
CA ILE A 17 -7.15 -0.91 -7.95
C ILE A 17 -6.58 -2.21 -8.49
N GLU A 18 -5.29 -2.46 -8.24
CA GLU A 18 -4.65 -3.74 -8.55
C GLU A 18 -4.93 -4.79 -7.46
N ASP A 19 -4.59 -6.04 -7.77
CA ASP A 19 -4.53 -7.09 -6.76
C ASP A 19 -3.45 -6.79 -5.73
N MET A 20 -3.67 -7.28 -4.51
CA MET A 20 -2.73 -7.09 -3.41
C MET A 20 -1.36 -7.67 -3.77
N ARG A 21 -0.31 -7.04 -3.22
CA ARG A 21 1.08 -7.47 -3.39
C ARG A 21 1.70 -7.70 -2.03
N SER A 22 2.50 -8.75 -1.93
CA SER A 22 3.28 -9.06 -0.74
C SER A 22 4.75 -8.74 -0.98
N ARG A 23 5.46 -8.25 0.04
CA ARG A 23 6.93 -8.10 0.04
C ARG A 23 7.54 -9.02 1.08
N ASN A 24 8.71 -9.56 0.72
CA ASN A 24 9.56 -10.53 1.42
C ASN A 24 8.93 -11.27 2.61
N PHE A 25 8.78 -12.58 2.41
CA PHE A 25 8.48 -13.55 3.45
C PHE A 25 9.39 -14.74 3.16
N PHE A 26 10.28 -15.14 4.09
CA PHE A 26 10.74 -16.53 4.30
C PHE A 26 11.96 -16.68 5.22
N PHE A 27 12.71 -15.62 5.55
CA PHE A 27 13.82 -15.76 6.51
C PHE A 27 13.56 -15.14 7.90
N ASN A 28 12.86 -14.00 8.06
CA ASN A 28 12.83 -13.26 9.34
C ASN A 28 11.47 -12.61 9.82
N GLY A 29 10.27 -12.93 9.30
CA GLY A 29 9.02 -12.31 9.84
C GLY A 29 7.75 -12.63 9.05
N TRP A 30 6.56 -12.19 9.53
CA TRP A 30 5.17 -12.36 8.98
C TRP A 30 4.97 -11.75 7.57
N PRO A 31 4.10 -12.30 6.71
CA PRO A 31 4.00 -11.86 5.31
C PRO A 31 3.32 -10.50 5.24
N HIS A 32 4.05 -9.48 4.79
CA HIS A 32 3.53 -8.12 4.68
C HIS A 32 2.89 -7.92 3.31
N SER A 33 1.56 -7.84 3.28
CA SER A 33 0.77 -7.59 2.07
C SER A 33 0.07 -6.25 2.12
N THR A 34 -0.04 -5.60 0.97
CA THR A 34 -0.67 -4.27 0.84
C THR A 34 -1.56 -4.19 -0.39
N ALA A 35 -2.51 -3.24 -0.38
CA ALA A 35 -3.25 -2.87 -1.58
C ALA A 35 -2.35 -2.04 -2.51
N VAL A 36 -2.57 -2.16 -3.81
CA VAL A 36 -1.81 -1.39 -4.82
C VAL A 36 -2.79 -0.59 -5.66
N ILE A 37 -2.46 0.67 -5.87
CA ILE A 37 -3.16 1.55 -6.80
C ILE A 37 -2.25 1.88 -7.98
N HIS A 38 -2.85 1.99 -9.15
CA HIS A 38 -2.18 2.30 -10.41
C HIS A 38 -2.76 3.61 -10.94
N GLU A 39 -1.93 4.64 -11.10
CA GLU A 39 -2.35 5.92 -11.64
C GLU A 39 -2.56 5.85 -13.15
N ILE A 40 -3.75 6.20 -13.61
CA ILE A 40 -4.18 6.00 -15.00
C ILE A 40 -3.36 6.85 -15.97
N LYS A 41 -3.01 8.09 -15.58
CA LYS A 41 -2.33 9.00 -16.50
C LYS A 41 -0.86 8.67 -16.71
N THR A 42 -0.14 8.31 -15.65
CA THR A 42 1.32 8.14 -15.70
C THR A 42 1.76 6.68 -15.78
N GLY A 43 0.90 5.74 -15.39
CA GLY A 43 1.27 4.33 -15.26
C GLY A 43 1.96 4.00 -13.93
N ASP A 44 2.12 4.98 -13.04
CA ASP A 44 2.83 4.80 -11.78
C ASP A 44 2.04 3.94 -10.80
N ARG A 45 2.76 3.17 -9.99
CA ARG A 45 2.16 2.31 -8.96
C ARG A 45 2.54 2.78 -7.58
N TYR A 46 1.57 2.71 -6.68
CA TYR A 46 1.74 3.06 -5.28
C TYR A 46 1.22 1.94 -4.39
N ALA A 47 1.96 1.65 -3.33
CA ALA A 47 1.47 0.81 -2.23
C ALA A 47 0.60 1.66 -1.31
N VAL A 48 -0.48 1.09 -0.77
CA VAL A 48 -1.38 1.74 0.19
C VAL A 48 -1.41 0.89 1.46
N ASP A 49 -0.54 1.23 2.40
CA ASP A 49 -0.19 0.39 3.55
C ASP A 49 -0.58 1.03 4.88
N SER A 50 -1.56 0.44 5.57
CA SER A 50 -2.10 0.94 6.84
C SER A 50 -1.48 0.27 8.07
N TRP A 51 -0.39 -0.49 7.92
CA TRP A 51 0.17 -1.28 9.02
C TRP A 51 1.15 -0.52 9.93
N PHE A 52 1.74 0.58 9.46
CA PHE A 52 2.83 1.26 10.17
C PHE A 52 2.40 2.02 11.42
N TYR A 53 1.12 2.35 11.58
CA TYR A 53 0.61 3.20 12.66
C TYR A 53 -0.66 2.60 13.28
N ASP A 54 -1.13 3.18 14.37
CA ASP A 54 -2.36 2.78 15.05
C ASP A 54 -3.60 2.89 14.13
N ASN A 55 -4.61 2.06 14.41
CA ASN A 55 -5.87 2.07 13.68
C ASN A 55 -6.51 3.48 13.71
N GLY A 56 -6.92 3.96 12.53
CA GLY A 56 -7.49 5.30 12.36
C GLY A 56 -6.48 6.34 11.85
N ALA A 57 -5.18 6.04 11.88
CA ALA A 57 -4.19 6.83 11.16
C ALA A 57 -4.34 6.66 9.63
N PRO A 58 -3.97 7.68 8.84
CA PRO A 58 -3.90 7.56 7.37
C PRO A 58 -2.96 6.43 6.93
N ALA A 59 -3.33 5.73 5.86
CA ALA A 59 -2.45 4.76 5.24
C ALA A 59 -1.21 5.45 4.63
N THR A 60 -0.06 4.82 4.75
CA THR A 60 1.16 5.23 4.05
C THR A 60 1.01 4.92 2.57
N ILE A 61 1.17 5.96 1.73
CA ILE A 61 1.13 5.83 0.28
C ILE A 61 2.48 6.24 -0.28
N VAL A 62 3.20 5.29 -0.87
CA VAL A 62 4.54 5.50 -1.43
C VAL A 62 4.70 4.75 -2.76
N PRO A 63 5.66 5.14 -3.62
CA PRO A 63 5.95 4.41 -4.85
C PRO A 63 6.14 2.92 -4.58
N PHE A 64 5.52 2.07 -5.41
CA PHE A 64 5.47 0.63 -5.17
C PHE A 64 6.87 0.01 -5.11
N ALA A 65 7.81 0.49 -5.93
CA ALA A 65 9.20 0.04 -5.90
C ALA A 65 9.90 0.34 -4.56
N LEU A 66 9.68 1.55 -4.00
CA LEU A 66 10.20 1.94 -2.69
C LEU A 66 9.57 1.09 -1.58
N TRP A 67 8.26 0.86 -1.64
CA TRP A 67 7.62 -0.07 -0.71
C TRP A 67 8.23 -1.47 -0.82
N LYS A 68 8.41 -2.00 -2.03
CA LYS A 68 8.96 -3.34 -2.26
C LYS A 68 10.38 -3.51 -1.70
N SER A 69 11.17 -2.43 -1.62
CA SER A 69 12.54 -2.45 -1.07
C SER A 69 12.62 -2.43 0.46
N GLY A 70 11.49 -2.64 1.17
CA GLY A 70 11.48 -2.69 2.65
C GLY A 70 11.34 -1.32 3.32
N PHE A 71 10.65 -0.37 2.66
CA PHE A 71 10.33 0.92 3.25
C PHE A 71 9.53 0.79 4.55
N ILE A 72 9.97 1.53 5.55
CA ILE A 72 9.25 1.82 6.81
C ILE A 72 9.35 3.34 6.98
N PRO A 73 8.24 4.05 7.26
CA PRO A 73 8.28 5.48 7.54
C PRO A 73 9.26 5.80 8.69
N PRO A 74 10.00 6.91 8.63
CA PRO A 74 11.00 7.26 9.65
C PRO A 74 10.39 7.52 11.03
N ASP A 75 9.12 7.90 11.10
CA ASP A 75 8.34 8.18 12.30
C ASP A 75 7.43 7.02 12.71
N SER A 76 7.54 5.88 12.03
CA SER A 76 6.76 4.68 12.33
C SER A 76 7.13 4.11 13.71
N PRO A 77 6.16 3.79 14.58
CA PRO A 77 6.42 3.03 15.81
C PRO A 77 6.95 1.61 15.53
N VAL A 78 6.70 1.07 14.34
CA VAL A 78 7.27 -0.21 13.90
C VAL A 78 8.78 -0.05 13.67
N LYS A 79 9.58 -0.88 14.36
CA LYS A 79 11.03 -0.98 14.18
C LYS A 79 11.40 -2.01 13.10
N LYS A 80 12.52 -1.75 12.41
CA LYS A 80 13.18 -2.71 11.51
C LYS A 80 13.75 -3.91 12.26
#